data_AF-A0A7S2DKT5-F1
#
_entry.id   AF-A0A7S2DKT5-F1
#
_cell.length_a   1.000
_cell.length_b   1.000
_cell.length_c   1.000
_cell.angle_alpha   90.00
_cell.angle_beta   90.00
_cell.angle_gamma   90.00
#
_symmetry.space_group_name_H-M   'P 1'
#
loop_
_entity.id
_entity.type
_entity.pdbx_description
1 polymer ?
#
loop_
_entity_poly.entity_id
_entity_poly.type
_entity_poly.pdbx_seq_one_letter_code
_entity_poly.pdbx_strand_id
1 'polypeptide(L)'
;LSLYGDKIPYNICRNAEWMICAARGALPGQGGRTVRFARAPKSLDVTGGDHPLGSCTGYHPGGCPIRGYDSSDIFFLESCIFSMICSNRNSLWHLQRRTDWACDMDWHGFSQLRRLLLNAEAIQLQRSATQTKRLRQPPVWGEEIGG
;
A
#
# COMPACT_ATOMS: atom_id res chain seq x y z
N LEU A 1 -1.73 14.55 8.10
CA LEU A 1 -2.15 15.70 7.26
C LEU A 1 -3.37 16.38 7.89
N SER A 2 -3.11 17.41 8.67
CA SER A 2 -4.01 18.54 8.87
C SER A 2 -3.06 19.73 8.72
N LEU A 3 -3.24 20.52 7.66
CA LEU A 3 -2.38 21.69 7.49
C LEU A 3 -2.85 22.86 8.37
N TYR A 4 -4.10 22.88 8.87
CA TYR A 4 -4.64 23.97 9.72
C TYR A 4 -5.85 23.54 10.60
N GLY A 5 -5.73 22.52 11.44
CA GLY A 5 -6.80 22.10 12.37
C GLY A 5 -6.38 20.95 13.29
N ASP A 6 -7.23 20.58 14.26
CA ASP A 6 -6.97 19.46 15.19
C ASP A 6 -6.44 18.24 14.42
N LYS A 7 -5.31 17.69 14.90
CA LYS A 7 -4.62 16.59 14.23
C LYS A 7 -5.49 15.33 14.28
N ILE A 8 -6.31 15.14 13.24
CA ILE A 8 -6.98 13.86 13.01
C ILE A 8 -5.88 12.79 12.88
N PRO A 9 -5.93 11.70 13.67
CA PRO A 9 -4.97 10.61 13.54
C PRO A 9 -4.98 10.05 12.13
N TYR A 10 -3.82 9.59 11.66
CA TYR A 10 -3.71 9.00 10.33
C TYR A 10 -4.73 7.85 10.17
N ASN A 11 -5.45 7.86 9.06
CA ASN A 11 -6.45 6.86 8.72
C ASN A 11 -6.16 6.34 7.31
N ILE A 12 -5.83 5.05 7.20
CA ILE A 12 -5.48 4.42 5.93
C ILE A 12 -6.63 4.43 4.92
N CYS A 13 -7.87 4.26 5.36
CA CYS A 13 -9.05 4.31 4.49
C CYS A 13 -9.25 5.72 3.93
N ARG A 14 -9.05 6.75 4.77
CA ARG A 14 -9.10 8.15 4.35
C ARG A 14 -7.97 8.48 3.38
N ASN A 15 -6.77 7.93 3.61
CA ASN A 15 -5.65 8.08 2.69
C ASN A 15 -5.98 7.44 1.32
N ALA A 16 -6.50 6.22 1.32
CA ALA A 16 -6.91 5.54 0.10
C ALA A 16 -7.99 6.33 -0.65
N GLU A 17 -9.01 6.84 0.03
CA GLU A 17 -10.04 7.72 -0.55
C GLU A 17 -9.40 8.93 -1.26
N TRP A 18 -8.50 9.65 -0.57
CA TRP A 18 -7.81 10.81 -1.13
C TRP A 18 -6.95 10.45 -2.34
N MET A 19 -6.30 9.29 -2.33
CA MET A 19 -5.51 8.80 -3.46
C MET A 19 -6.37 8.52 -4.69
N ILE A 20 -7.56 7.92 -4.51
CA ILE A 20 -8.52 7.71 -5.59
C ILE A 20 -9.06 9.06 -6.10
N CYS A 21 -9.36 10.01 -5.21
CA CYS A 21 -9.77 11.35 -5.60
C CYS A 21 -8.66 12.08 -6.38
N ALA A 22 -7.41 11.97 -5.94
CA ALA A 22 -6.25 12.59 -6.59
C ALA A 22 -6.06 12.06 -8.01
N ALA A 23 -6.14 10.73 -8.20
CA ALA A 23 -6.06 10.08 -9.50
C ALA A 23 -7.11 10.61 -10.49
N ARG A 24 -8.30 10.93 -9.97
CA ARG A 24 -9.44 11.41 -10.76
C ARG A 24 -9.46 12.93 -10.94
N GLY A 25 -8.55 13.67 -10.30
CA GLY A 25 -8.59 15.14 -10.28
C GLY A 25 -9.75 15.71 -9.47
N ALA A 26 -10.24 14.96 -8.49
CA ALA A 26 -11.46 15.25 -7.73
C ALA A 26 -11.18 15.75 -6.31
N LEU A 27 -9.93 16.03 -5.95
CA LEU A 27 -9.63 16.66 -4.66
C LEU A 27 -10.05 18.16 -4.68
N PRO A 28 -10.60 18.69 -3.58
CA PRO A 28 -10.89 20.12 -3.46
C PRO A 28 -9.64 20.97 -3.74
N GLY A 29 -9.75 21.91 -4.67
CA GLY A 29 -8.65 22.83 -5.02
C GLY A 29 -7.51 22.20 -5.85
N GLN A 30 -7.64 20.96 -6.33
CA GLN A 30 -6.58 20.30 -7.12
C GLN A 30 -6.35 20.97 -8.49
N GLY A 31 -7.40 21.52 -9.10
CA GLY A 31 -7.31 22.25 -10.36
C GLY A 31 -6.99 21.40 -11.61
N GLY A 32 -6.96 20.06 -11.48
CA GLY A 32 -6.67 19.14 -12.57
C GLY A 32 -6.45 17.71 -12.10
N ARG A 33 -6.08 16.81 -13.04
CA ARG A 33 -5.78 15.39 -12.76
C ARG A 33 -4.33 15.12 -12.34
N THR A 34 -3.54 16.17 -12.23
CA THR A 34 -2.11 16.05 -11.99
C THR A 34 -1.85 15.78 -10.51
N VAL A 35 -0.89 14.90 -10.27
CA VAL A 35 -0.34 14.52 -8.98
C VAL A 35 1.15 14.82 -9.00
N ARG A 36 1.67 15.38 -7.90
CA ARG A 36 3.10 15.69 -7.71
C ARG A 36 3.60 14.97 -6.47
N PHE A 37 4.63 14.15 -6.63
CA PHE A 37 5.23 13.44 -5.51
C PHE A 37 6.30 14.29 -4.82
N ALA A 38 6.24 14.34 -3.49
CA ALA A 38 7.23 15.02 -2.66
C ALA A 38 8.60 14.31 -2.66
N ARG A 39 8.62 12.99 -2.87
CA ARG A 39 9.81 12.15 -3.13
C ARG A 39 9.61 11.39 -4.43
N ALA A 40 10.69 11.11 -5.16
CA ALA A 40 10.60 10.28 -6.36
C ALA A 40 10.23 8.83 -5.96
N PRO A 41 9.23 8.19 -6.60
CA PRO A 41 8.81 6.84 -6.21
C PRO A 41 9.95 5.81 -6.19
N LYS A 42 10.87 5.87 -7.16
CA LYS A 42 12.06 4.98 -7.21
C LYS A 42 13.07 5.17 -6.07
N SER A 43 12.97 6.26 -5.31
CA SER A 43 13.87 6.54 -4.17
C SER A 43 13.35 6.01 -2.84
N LEU A 44 12.21 5.31 -2.86
CA LEU A 44 11.59 4.71 -1.69
C LEU A 44 12.12 3.27 -1.55
N ASP A 45 13.31 3.12 -0.96
CA ASP A 45 13.84 1.79 -0.61
C ASP A 45 13.33 1.38 0.77
N VAL A 46 12.49 0.34 0.76
CA VAL A 46 11.83 -0.23 1.95
C VAL A 46 12.42 -1.57 2.38
N THR A 47 13.41 -2.10 1.66
CA THR A 47 13.93 -3.47 1.84
C THR A 47 15.18 -3.57 2.70
N GLY A 48 15.81 -2.45 3.06
CA GLY A 48 17.00 -2.44 3.91
C GLY A 48 17.84 -1.16 3.90
N GLY A 49 17.47 -0.14 3.13
CA GLY A 49 18.13 1.18 3.13
C GLY A 49 17.82 2.04 4.36
N ASP A 50 17.88 3.37 4.21
CA ASP A 50 17.66 4.34 5.31
C ASP A 50 16.25 4.32 5.91
N HIS A 51 15.29 3.64 5.25
CA HIS A 51 13.88 3.64 5.62
C HIS A 51 13.19 2.26 5.43
N PRO A 52 13.58 1.20 6.17
CA PRO A 52 12.92 -0.09 6.06
C PRO A 52 11.44 0.00 6.47
N LEU A 53 10.57 -0.78 5.85
CA LEU A 53 9.13 -0.80 6.17
C LEU A 53 8.88 -1.09 7.66
N GLY A 54 8.02 -0.28 8.27
CA GLY A 54 7.68 -0.40 9.69
C GLY A 54 8.80 0.01 10.64
N SER A 55 9.87 0.63 10.12
CA SER A 55 10.84 1.36 10.94
C SER A 55 10.39 2.80 11.14
N CYS A 56 10.73 3.39 12.28
CA CYS A 56 10.49 4.80 12.53
C CYS A 56 11.67 5.65 12.05
N THR A 57 11.74 5.92 10.75
CA THR A 57 12.86 6.66 10.15
C THR A 57 12.41 7.92 9.40
N GLY A 58 11.10 8.08 9.21
CA GLY A 58 10.42 9.24 8.66
C GLY A 58 9.89 10.20 9.72
N TYR A 59 9.13 11.20 9.25
CA TYR A 59 8.55 12.22 10.12
C TYR A 59 7.35 11.66 10.90
N HIS A 60 7.45 11.67 12.23
CA HIS A 60 6.37 11.27 13.14
C HIS A 60 6.22 12.27 14.31
N PRO A 61 5.28 13.23 14.23
CA PRO A 61 5.21 14.35 15.18
C PRO A 61 4.76 13.96 16.60
N GLY A 62 4.28 12.74 16.82
CA GLY A 62 3.90 12.21 18.14
C GLY A 62 4.96 11.30 18.78
N GLY A 63 6.16 11.18 18.18
CA GLY A 63 7.12 10.12 18.54
C GLY A 63 6.66 8.74 18.08
N CYS A 64 7.56 7.77 17.96
CA CYS A 64 7.20 6.52 17.29
C CYS A 64 6.64 5.44 18.21
N PRO A 65 5.39 5.02 17.99
CA PRO A 65 4.87 3.84 18.66
C PRO A 65 5.58 2.59 18.14
N ILE A 66 5.72 1.58 19.00
CA ILE A 66 6.30 0.25 18.66
C ILE A 66 5.59 -0.39 17.45
N ARG A 67 4.35 0.01 17.18
CA ARG A 67 3.55 -0.37 16.02
C ARG A 67 2.92 0.88 15.41
N GLY A 68 3.57 1.48 14.43
CA GLY A 68 3.05 2.63 13.70
C GLY A 68 3.67 2.75 12.33
N TYR A 69 3.05 3.58 11.50
CA TYR A 69 3.57 3.97 10.20
C TYR A 69 4.17 5.36 10.30
N ASP A 70 5.27 5.58 9.60
CA ASP A 70 5.84 6.91 9.42
C ASP A 70 5.56 7.48 8.02
N SER A 71 6.10 8.66 7.72
CA SER A 71 5.94 9.27 6.40
C SER A 71 6.52 8.44 5.26
N SER A 72 7.59 7.69 5.49
CA SER A 72 8.25 6.86 4.47
C SER A 72 7.37 5.66 4.10
N ASP A 73 6.79 5.00 5.10
CA ASP A 73 5.80 3.92 4.90
C ASP A 73 4.61 4.43 4.07
N ILE A 74 4.10 5.62 4.43
CA ILE A 74 2.97 6.25 3.74
C ILE A 74 3.31 6.55 2.29
N PHE A 75 4.46 7.18 2.00
CA PHE A 75 4.86 7.50 0.62
C PHE A 75 5.06 6.25 -0.25
N PHE A 76 5.59 5.19 0.34
CA PHE A 76 5.72 3.91 -0.36
C PHE A 76 4.35 3.33 -0.69
N LEU A 77 3.45 3.28 0.30
CA LEU A 77 2.10 2.79 0.11
C LEU A 77 1.30 3.60 -0.92
N GLU A 78 1.44 4.92 -0.91
CA GLU A 78 0.84 5.81 -1.91
C GLU A 78 1.31 5.46 -3.33
N SER A 79 2.62 5.24 -3.50
CA SER A 79 3.21 4.82 -4.78
C SER A 79 2.68 3.44 -5.23
N CYS A 80 2.54 2.50 -4.30
CA CYS A 80 1.94 1.18 -4.58
C CYS A 80 0.47 1.28 -4.97
N ILE A 81 -0.32 2.14 -4.31
CA ILE A 81 -1.73 2.33 -4.66
C ILE A 81 -1.85 2.85 -6.10
N PHE A 82 -1.07 3.88 -6.48
CA PHE A 82 -1.05 4.36 -7.86
C PHE A 82 -0.58 3.31 -8.85
N SER A 83 0.42 2.48 -8.50
CA SER A 83 0.89 1.42 -9.39
C SER A 83 -0.16 0.32 -9.63
N MET A 84 -1.09 0.12 -8.69
CA MET A 84 -2.20 -0.83 -8.84
C MET A 84 -3.38 -0.27 -9.64
N ILE A 85 -3.63 1.04 -9.58
CA ILE A 85 -4.86 1.65 -10.14
C ILE A 85 -4.64 2.45 -11.42
N CYS A 86 -3.41 2.54 -11.93
CA CYS A 86 -3.09 3.32 -13.13
C CYS A 86 -2.46 2.43 -14.22
N SER A 87 -2.96 2.53 -15.45
CA SER A 87 -2.45 1.75 -16.60
C SER A 87 -1.04 2.20 -17.01
N ASN A 88 -0.74 3.49 -16.85
CA ASN A 88 0.57 4.10 -17.09
C ASN A 88 1.55 3.95 -15.91
N ARG A 89 1.32 3.00 -14.99
CA ARG A 89 2.14 2.73 -13.79
C ARG A 89 3.64 2.61 -14.02
N ASN A 90 4.10 2.20 -15.21
CA ASN A 90 5.53 2.11 -15.48
C ASN A 90 6.20 3.49 -15.45
N SER A 91 5.50 4.54 -15.92
CA SER A 91 6.01 5.92 -15.90
C SER A 91 6.16 6.49 -14.49
N LEU A 92 5.34 6.03 -13.53
CA LEU A 92 5.37 6.43 -12.12
C LEU A 92 6.78 6.27 -11.52
N TRP A 93 7.43 5.14 -11.80
CA TRP A 93 8.75 4.82 -11.25
C TRP A 93 9.90 5.60 -11.90
N HIS A 94 9.63 6.29 -13.01
CA HIS A 94 10.59 7.13 -13.71
C HIS A 94 10.47 8.62 -13.34
N LEU A 95 9.45 8.98 -12.55
CA LEU A 95 9.23 10.36 -12.14
C LEU A 95 10.38 10.90 -11.29
N GLN A 96 10.69 12.17 -11.51
CA GLN A 96 11.54 12.95 -10.63
C GLN A 96 10.70 13.62 -9.54
N ARG A 97 11.40 14.20 -8.55
CA ARG A 97 10.75 14.94 -7.46
C ARG A 97 9.94 16.11 -8.05
N ARG A 98 8.70 16.31 -7.58
CA ARG A 98 7.81 17.42 -7.99
C ARG A 98 7.47 17.48 -9.48
N THR A 99 7.66 16.39 -10.22
CA THR A 99 7.21 16.31 -11.61
C THR A 99 5.71 16.10 -11.69
N ASP A 100 5.08 16.72 -12.68
CA ASP A 100 3.67 16.54 -13.00
C ASP A 100 3.43 15.16 -13.61
N TRP A 101 2.46 14.44 -13.05
CA TRP A 101 2.03 13.15 -13.56
C TRP A 101 0.53 12.98 -13.41
N ALA A 102 -0.13 12.40 -14.42
CA ALA A 102 -1.55 12.09 -14.36
C ALA A 102 -1.75 10.58 -14.40
N CYS A 103 -2.54 10.05 -13.46
CA CYS A 103 -2.93 8.65 -13.48
C CYS A 103 -3.89 8.40 -14.64
N ASP A 104 -3.55 7.43 -15.49
CA ASP A 104 -4.50 6.87 -16.47
C ASP A 104 -5.27 5.74 -15.79
N MET A 105 -6.44 6.08 -15.24
CA MET A 105 -7.20 5.21 -14.36
C MET A 105 -7.46 3.82 -14.98
N ASP A 106 -7.00 2.78 -14.31
CA ASP A 106 -7.30 1.37 -14.58
C ASP A 106 -8.41 0.92 -13.62
N TRP A 107 -9.64 0.88 -14.12
CA TRP A 107 -10.82 0.47 -13.34
C TRP A 107 -10.80 -1.01 -12.94
N HIS A 108 -10.14 -1.86 -13.73
CA HIS A 108 -9.95 -3.25 -13.35
C HIS A 108 -8.97 -3.34 -12.18
N GLY A 109 -7.82 -2.64 -12.26
CA GLY A 109 -6.87 -2.51 -11.16
C GLY A 109 -7.50 -1.95 -9.88
N PHE A 110 -8.34 -0.93 -9.99
CA PHE A 110 -9.12 -0.41 -8.86
C PHE A 110 -10.07 -1.45 -8.26
N SER A 111 -10.77 -2.23 -9.09
CA SER A 111 -11.65 -3.31 -8.60
C SER A 111 -10.86 -4.39 -7.84
N GLN A 112 -9.64 -4.71 -8.30
CA GLN A 112 -8.74 -5.61 -7.59
C GLN A 112 -8.33 -5.03 -6.23
N LEU A 113 -7.90 -3.77 -6.20
CA LEU A 113 -7.54 -3.07 -4.95
C LEU A 113 -8.72 -3.04 -3.98
N ARG A 114 -9.92 -2.70 -4.46
CA ARG A 114 -11.16 -2.70 -3.66
C ARG A 114 -11.41 -4.08 -3.04
N ARG A 115 -11.25 -5.16 -3.82
CA ARG A 115 -11.38 -6.53 -3.29
C ARG A 115 -10.33 -6.84 -2.24
N LEU A 116 -9.07 -6.46 -2.45
CA LEU A 116 -8.01 -6.68 -1.46
C LEU A 116 -8.30 -5.96 -0.13
N LEU A 117 -8.77 -4.72 -0.19
CA LEU A 117 -9.07 -3.92 1.00
C LEU A 117 -10.33 -4.39 1.74
N LEU A 118 -11.37 -4.80 1.01
CA LEU A 118 -12.65 -5.21 1.60
C LEU A 118 -12.70 -6.70 1.99
N ASN A 119 -11.86 -7.55 1.39
CA ASN A 119 -11.86 -9.00 1.63
C ASN A 119 -10.61 -9.48 2.38
N ALA A 120 -9.82 -8.59 3.00
CA ALA A 120 -8.62 -8.97 3.75
C ALA A 120 -8.92 -10.00 4.87
N GLU A 121 -10.12 -9.98 5.45
CA GLU A 121 -10.58 -10.99 6.43
C GLU A 121 -10.83 -12.38 5.81
N ALA A 122 -11.31 -12.45 4.56
CA ALA A 122 -11.57 -13.72 3.87
C ALA A 122 -10.27 -14.47 3.53
N ILE A 123 -9.17 -13.74 3.25
CA ILE A 123 -7.85 -14.31 2.96
C ILE A 123 -7.23 -14.93 4.23
N GLN A 124 -7.42 -14.30 5.40
CA GLN A 124 -6.97 -14.86 6.68
C GLN A 124 -7.77 -16.12 7.06
N LEU A 125 -9.09 -16.11 6.91
CA LEU A 125 -9.93 -17.29 7.15
C LEU A 125 -9.62 -18.46 6.21
N GLN A 126 -9.35 -18.20 4.93
CA GLN A 126 -8.90 -19.23 3.99
C GLN A 126 -7.54 -19.81 4.37
N ARG A 127 -6.58 -18.99 4.82
CA ARG A 127 -5.26 -19.46 5.28
C ARG A 127 -5.36 -20.34 6.52
N SER A 128 -6.14 -19.94 7.52
CA SER A 128 -6.38 -20.72 8.73
C SER A 128 -7.14 -22.03 8.44
N ALA A 129 -8.13 -22.01 7.56
CA ALA A 129 -8.85 -23.21 7.12
C ALA A 129 -7.94 -24.19 6.36
N THR A 130 -7.06 -23.68 5.49
CA THR A 130 -6.12 -24.51 4.72
C THR A 130 -5.02 -25.13 5.59
N GLN A 131 -4.54 -24.39 6.62
CA GLN A 131 -3.58 -24.90 7.58
C GLN A 131 -4.19 -25.97 8.52
N THR A 132 -5.43 -25.78 8.94
CA THR A 132 -6.18 -26.80 9.71
C THR A 132 -6.42 -28.07 8.90
N LYS A 133 -6.61 -27.95 7.58
CA LYS A 133 -6.78 -29.08 6.67
C LYS A 133 -5.49 -29.89 6.46
N ARG A 134 -4.31 -29.23 6.46
CA ARG A 134 -3.00 -29.92 6.43
C ARG A 134 -2.70 -30.67 7.72
N LEU A 135 -3.06 -30.12 8.88
CA LEU A 135 -2.82 -30.76 10.18
C LEU A 135 -3.76 -31.95 10.46
N ARG A 136 -4.84 -32.13 9.68
CA ARG A 136 -5.77 -33.25 9.79
C ARG A 136 -5.50 -34.37 8.77
N GLN A 137 -4.50 -34.24 7.90
CA GLN A 137 -4.08 -35.35 7.06
C GLN A 137 -3.20 -36.29 7.90
N PRO A 138 -3.57 -37.57 8.07
CA PRO A 138 -2.68 -38.52 8.73
C PRO A 138 -1.39 -38.65 7.92
N PRO A 139 -0.22 -38.86 8.56
CA PRO A 139 1.02 -39.09 7.85
C PRO A 139 0.87 -40.28 6.90
N VAL A 140 1.23 -40.08 5.64
CA VAL A 140 1.40 -41.17 4.67
C VAL A 140 2.67 -41.89 5.08
N TRP A 141 2.53 -43.00 5.81
CA TRP A 141 3.64 -43.91 6.06
C TRP A 141 3.99 -44.56 4.73
N GLY A 142 5.15 -44.22 4.19
CA GLY A 142 5.71 -44.89 3.03
C GLY A 142 6.01 -46.34 3.40
N GLU A 143 5.34 -47.27 2.72
CA GLU A 143 5.78 -48.66 2.67
C GLU A 143 7.03 -48.71 1.80
N GLU A 144 8.19 -48.85 2.43
CA GLU A 144 9.36 -49.52 1.86
C GLU A 144 10.31 -49.89 3.00
N ILE A 145 10.34 -51.18 3.37
CA ILE A 145 11.57 -51.99 3.55
C ILE A 145 11.26 -53.44 3.95
N GLY A 146 11.58 -54.37 3.04
CA GLY A 146 12.46 -55.51 3.35
C GLY A 146 11.82 -56.85 3.77
N GLY A 147 11.98 -57.85 2.90
CA GLY A 147 11.77 -59.28 3.19
C GLY A 147 11.69 -60.11 1.91
#